data_AF-A0A7S0QL32-F1
#
_entry.id   AF-A0A7S0QL32-F1
#
_cell.length_a   1.000
_cell.length_b   1.000
_cell.length_c   1.000
_cell.angle_alpha   90.00
_cell.angle_beta   90.00
_cell.angle_gamma   90.00
#
_symmetry.space_group_name_H-M   'P 1'
#
loop_
_entity.id
_entity.type
_entity.pdbx_description
1 polymer ?
#
loop_
_entity_poly.entity_id
_entity_poly.type
_entity_poly.pdbx_seq_one_letter_code
_entity_poly.pdbx_strand_id
1 'polypeptide(L)'
;GDFLLSRASVLLASLRRTQIVEIMAGALEAIMKGQMQLHRPMQQELTIAQYVRNIELRTATLLASGCECAAIVAGFERGSPVASAAFEYGRHVGIAYQLVSDLQATQGNFEKLLRKMEACVLEDGRTSDCSFDPYELNEPLQRAGALIFAAERDPALAAQVQQGFGSVEDLIAARDAIDACFA
;
A
#
# COMPACT_ATOMS: atom_id res chain seq x y z
N GLY A 1 -19.59 3.04 7.72
CA GLY A 1 -19.12 1.77 7.15
C GLY A 1 -20.18 0.70 7.24
N ASP A 2 -20.62 0.38 8.45
CA ASP A 2 -21.41 -0.81 8.77
C ASP A 2 -22.75 -0.91 8.04
N PHE A 3 -23.42 0.22 7.80
CA PHE A 3 -24.65 0.24 7.01
C PHE A 3 -24.43 -0.28 5.57
N LEU A 4 -23.36 0.15 4.90
CA LEU A 4 -23.04 -0.29 3.54
C LEU A 4 -22.62 -1.76 3.52
N LEU A 5 -21.83 -2.18 4.51
CA LEU A 5 -21.44 -3.59 4.66
C LEU A 5 -22.67 -4.48 4.87
N SER A 6 -23.60 -4.07 5.75
CA SER A 6 -24.87 -4.75 5.97
C SER A 6 -25.69 -4.85 4.67
N ARG A 7 -25.80 -3.74 3.92
CA ARG A 7 -26.54 -3.73 2.65
C ARG A 7 -25.89 -4.63 1.59
N ALA A 8 -24.56 -4.60 1.49
CA ALA A 8 -23.82 -5.48 0.59
C ALA A 8 -24.01 -6.96 0.95
N SER A 9 -23.97 -7.31 2.23
CA SER A 9 -24.24 -8.67 2.71
C SER A 9 -25.65 -9.15 2.36
N VAL A 10 -26.66 -8.29 2.50
CA VAL A 10 -28.04 -8.61 2.06
C VAL A 10 -28.11 -8.85 0.56
N LEU A 11 -27.43 -8.03 -0.25
CA LEU A 11 -27.38 -8.20 -1.70
C LEU A 11 -26.67 -9.50 -2.10
N LEU A 12 -25.52 -9.81 -1.49
CA LEU A 12 -24.78 -11.05 -1.72
C LEU A 12 -25.63 -12.28 -1.38
N ALA A 13 -26.32 -12.27 -0.24
CA ALA A 13 -27.22 -13.35 0.16
C ALA A 13 -28.40 -13.53 -0.81
N SER A 14 -28.92 -12.43 -1.37
CA SER A 14 -30.04 -12.46 -2.32
C SER A 14 -29.70 -13.18 -3.63
N LEU A 15 -28.41 -13.29 -3.98
CA LEU A 15 -27.96 -14.06 -5.15
C LEU A 15 -28.19 -15.57 -5.00
N ARG A 16 -28.39 -16.07 -3.78
CA ARG A 16 -28.59 -17.49 -3.44
C ARG A 16 -27.51 -18.42 -4.03
N ARG A 17 -26.29 -17.92 -4.16
CA ARG A 17 -25.11 -18.67 -4.59
C ARG A 17 -24.06 -18.64 -3.49
N THR A 18 -24.02 -19.70 -2.69
CA THR A 18 -23.13 -19.81 -1.51
C THR A 18 -21.66 -19.60 -1.88
N GLN A 19 -21.23 -20.11 -3.04
CA GLN A 19 -19.86 -19.95 -3.54
C GLN A 19 -19.43 -18.47 -3.66
N ILE A 20 -20.33 -17.58 -4.11
CA ILE A 20 -20.04 -16.14 -4.23
C ILE A 20 -19.91 -15.52 -2.84
N VAL A 21 -20.81 -15.91 -1.91
CA VAL A 21 -20.77 -15.42 -0.53
C VAL A 21 -19.47 -15.84 0.16
N GLU A 22 -19.03 -17.08 -0.04
CA GLU A 22 -17.76 -17.60 0.49
C GLU A 22 -16.55 -16.83 -0.04
N ILE A 23 -16.48 -16.61 -1.36
CA ILE A 23 -15.39 -15.86 -2.00
C ILE A 23 -15.33 -14.43 -1.44
N MET A 24 -16.47 -13.74 -1.37
CA MET A 24 -16.51 -12.36 -0.87
C MET A 24 -16.22 -12.25 0.62
N ALA A 25 -16.67 -13.21 1.44
CA ALA A 25 -16.33 -13.26 2.86
C ALA A 25 -14.82 -13.47 3.07
N GLY A 26 -14.20 -14.37 2.30
CA GLY A 26 -12.75 -14.56 2.32
C GLY A 26 -11.98 -13.32 1.89
N ALA A 27 -12.47 -12.59 0.88
CA ALA A 27 -11.88 -11.32 0.47
C ALA A 27 -11.95 -10.26 1.58
N LEU A 28 -13.09 -10.14 2.26
CA LEU A 28 -13.23 -9.22 3.40
C LEU A 28 -12.27 -9.59 4.55
N GLU A 29 -12.12 -10.88 4.87
CA GLU A 29 -11.15 -11.34 5.86
C GLU A 29 -9.72 -10.98 5.47
N ALA A 30 -9.35 -11.17 4.20
CA ALA A 30 -8.02 -10.81 3.68
C ALA A 30 -7.74 -9.31 3.81
N ILE A 31 -8.71 -8.44 3.49
CA ILE A 31 -8.59 -6.99 3.66
C ILE A 31 -8.36 -6.64 5.13
N MET A 32 -9.14 -7.23 6.05
CA MET A 32 -8.98 -7.00 7.48
C MET A 32 -7.59 -7.43 7.96
N LYS A 33 -7.09 -8.59 7.52
CA LYS A 33 -5.72 -9.04 7.80
C LYS A 33 -4.66 -8.07 7.25
N GLY A 34 -4.86 -7.56 6.04
CA GLY A 34 -3.99 -6.55 5.43
C GLY A 34 -3.96 -5.24 6.23
N GLN A 35 -5.10 -4.79 6.75
CA GLN A 35 -5.17 -3.60 7.60
C GLN A 35 -4.50 -3.77 8.97
N MET A 36 -4.60 -4.96 9.56
CA MET A 36 -3.91 -5.25 10.83
C MET A 36 -2.38 -5.19 10.68
N GLN A 37 -1.83 -5.48 9.49
CA GLN A 37 -0.40 -5.39 9.25
C GLN A 37 0.13 -3.95 9.29
N LEU A 38 -0.71 -2.94 9.01
CA LEU A 38 -0.32 -1.52 9.14
C LEU A 38 -0.02 -1.12 10.59
N HIS A 39 -0.61 -1.82 11.55
CA HIS A 39 -0.45 -1.54 12.97
C HIS A 39 0.73 -2.29 13.59
N ARG A 40 1.50 -3.05 12.79
CA ARG A 40 2.72 -3.69 13.29
C ARG A 40 3.83 -2.65 13.49
N PRO A 41 4.65 -2.80 14.54
CA PRO A 41 5.78 -1.91 14.78
C PRO A 41 6.80 -1.98 13.63
N MET A 42 7.47 -0.86 13.37
CA MET A 42 8.46 -0.69 12.28
C MET A 42 9.71 -1.57 12.41
N GLN A 43 9.86 -2.32 13.51
CA GLN A 43 11.05 -3.12 13.83
C GLN A 43 11.18 -4.42 13.01
N GLN A 44 10.26 -4.70 12.08
CA GLN A 44 10.39 -5.82 11.15
C GLN A 44 11.05 -5.35 9.85
N GLU A 45 11.98 -6.13 9.31
CA GLU A 45 12.59 -5.89 7.99
C GLU A 45 11.49 -5.69 6.93
N LEU A 46 11.39 -4.47 6.40
CA LEU A 46 10.47 -4.14 5.32
C LEU A 46 11.10 -4.60 4.01
N THR A 47 10.65 -5.76 3.50
CA THR A 47 11.06 -6.26 2.19
C THR A 47 10.03 -5.95 1.12
N ILE A 48 10.44 -5.88 -0.14
CA ILE A 48 9.57 -5.76 -1.31
C ILE A 48 8.55 -6.90 -1.30
N ALA A 49 8.97 -8.12 -0.95
CA ALA A 49 8.08 -9.28 -0.88
C ALA A 49 6.94 -9.08 0.13
N GLN A 50 7.25 -8.55 1.32
CA GLN A 50 6.23 -8.23 2.33
C GLN A 50 5.34 -7.06 1.89
N TYR A 51 5.92 -6.03 1.27
CA TYR A 51 5.17 -4.90 0.72
C TYR A 51 4.15 -5.36 -0.34
N VAL A 52 4.58 -6.16 -1.32
CA VAL A 52 3.69 -6.71 -2.36
C VAL A 52 2.60 -7.57 -1.73
N ARG A 53 2.94 -8.44 -0.76
CA ARG A 53 1.95 -9.25 -0.04
C ARG A 53 0.92 -8.39 0.70
N ASN A 54 1.34 -7.26 1.26
CA ASN A 54 0.42 -6.33 1.92
C ASN A 54 -0.53 -5.66 0.93
N ILE A 55 -0.03 -5.21 -0.22
CA ILE A 55 -0.86 -4.68 -1.31
C ILE A 55 -1.87 -5.72 -1.80
N GLU A 56 -1.42 -6.96 -1.97
CA GLU A 56 -2.28 -8.05 -2.41
C GLU A 56 -3.46 -8.28 -1.46
N LEU A 57 -3.22 -8.25 -0.15
CA LEU A 57 -4.25 -8.42 0.85
C LEU A 57 -5.19 -7.22 0.96
N ARG A 58 -4.66 -6.00 0.87
CA ARG A 58 -5.45 -4.77 1.07
C ARG A 58 -6.37 -4.44 -0.10
N THR A 59 -5.89 -4.65 -1.32
CA THR A 59 -6.55 -4.10 -2.53
C THR A 59 -6.76 -5.18 -3.59
N ALA A 60 -5.73 -5.98 -3.90
CA ALA A 60 -5.82 -6.90 -5.03
C ALA A 60 -6.81 -8.04 -4.80
N THR A 61 -6.92 -8.54 -3.57
CA THR A 61 -7.81 -9.68 -3.25
C THR A 61 -9.27 -9.32 -3.50
N LEU A 62 -9.71 -8.10 -3.15
CA LEU A 62 -11.09 -7.68 -3.40
C LEU A 62 -11.41 -7.61 -4.89
N LEU A 63 -10.49 -7.05 -5.68
CA LEU A 63 -10.65 -6.95 -7.13
C LEU A 63 -10.63 -8.33 -7.80
N ALA A 64 -9.69 -9.19 -7.41
CA ALA A 64 -9.58 -10.57 -7.88
C ALA A 64 -10.86 -11.36 -7.60
N SER A 65 -11.32 -11.35 -6.35
CA SER A 65 -12.56 -12.00 -5.93
C SER A 65 -13.80 -11.42 -6.61
N GLY A 66 -13.85 -10.10 -6.84
CA GLY A 66 -14.93 -9.46 -7.59
C GLY A 66 -15.01 -9.94 -9.03
N CYS A 67 -13.87 -10.02 -9.73
CA CYS A 67 -13.79 -10.53 -11.09
C CYS A 67 -14.15 -12.03 -11.16
N GLU A 68 -13.68 -12.86 -10.22
CA GLU A 68 -14.06 -14.27 -10.12
C GLU A 68 -15.57 -14.42 -9.90
N CYS A 69 -16.15 -13.65 -8.98
CA CYS A 69 -17.59 -13.65 -8.72
C CYS A 69 -18.40 -13.25 -9.96
N ALA A 70 -17.92 -12.26 -10.72
CA ALA A 70 -18.57 -11.84 -11.96
C ALA A 70 -18.61 -12.97 -13.00
N ALA A 71 -17.51 -13.72 -13.16
CA ALA A 71 -17.48 -14.90 -14.02
C ALA A 71 -18.48 -15.97 -13.54
N ILE A 72 -18.55 -16.21 -12.23
CA ILE A 72 -19.51 -17.17 -11.66
C ILE A 72 -20.95 -16.71 -11.94
N VAL A 73 -21.28 -15.44 -11.74
CA VAL A 73 -22.61 -14.88 -12.05
C VAL A 73 -22.96 -15.09 -13.53
N ALA A 74 -22.00 -14.93 -14.43
CA ALA A 74 -22.17 -15.15 -15.88
C ALA A 74 -22.39 -16.62 -16.28
N GLY A 75 -22.32 -17.56 -15.33
CA GLY A 75 -22.63 -18.98 -15.53
C GLY A 75 -21.41 -19.89 -15.63
N PHE A 76 -20.19 -19.36 -15.44
CA PHE A 76 -19.00 -20.19 -15.36
C PHE A 76 -18.89 -20.87 -14.00
N GLU A 77 -18.37 -22.09 -13.97
CA GLU A 77 -18.13 -22.79 -12.70
C GLU A 77 -16.92 -22.20 -11.98
N ARG A 78 -16.94 -22.30 -10.64
CA ARG A 78 -15.79 -21.95 -9.82
C ARG A 78 -14.60 -22.84 -10.18
N GLY A 79 -13.41 -22.25 -10.32
CA GLY A 79 -12.20 -22.97 -10.75
C GLY A 79 -12.16 -23.30 -12.24
N SER A 80 -13.15 -22.89 -13.03
CA SER A 80 -13.05 -22.95 -14.48
C SER A 80 -11.92 -22.03 -14.98
N PRO A 81 -11.34 -22.31 -16.16
CA PRO A 81 -10.29 -21.47 -16.73
C PRO A 81 -10.70 -19.99 -16.86
N VAL A 82 -11.97 -19.71 -17.13
CA VAL A 82 -12.50 -18.35 -17.24
C VAL A 82 -12.57 -17.67 -15.88
N ALA A 83 -13.08 -18.35 -14.85
CA ALA A 83 -13.11 -17.80 -13.49
C ALA A 83 -11.70 -17.55 -12.94
N SER A 84 -10.77 -18.48 -13.16
CA SER A 84 -9.37 -18.31 -12.77
C SER A 84 -8.67 -17.17 -13.53
N ALA A 85 -8.93 -17.04 -14.83
CA ALA A 85 -8.39 -15.92 -15.61
C ALA A 85 -8.96 -14.56 -15.12
N ALA A 86 -10.25 -14.51 -14.78
CA ALA A 86 -10.87 -13.32 -14.21
C ALA A 86 -10.25 -12.96 -12.85
N PHE A 87 -10.01 -13.96 -11.99
CA PHE A 87 -9.32 -13.76 -10.72
C PHE A 87 -7.92 -13.19 -10.91
N GLU A 88 -7.08 -13.81 -11.75
CA GLU A 88 -5.71 -13.33 -11.99
C GLU A 88 -5.69 -11.94 -12.60
N TYR A 89 -6.61 -11.65 -13.53
CA TYR A 89 -6.78 -10.31 -14.08
C TYR A 89 -7.05 -9.28 -12.97
N GLY A 90 -8.04 -9.54 -12.10
CA GLY A 90 -8.36 -8.65 -10.99
C GLY A 90 -7.20 -8.50 -10.00
N ARG A 91 -6.43 -9.57 -9.77
CA ARG A 91 -5.24 -9.55 -8.92
C ARG A 91 -4.15 -8.63 -9.49
N HIS A 92 -3.77 -8.82 -10.75
CA HIS A 92 -2.71 -8.00 -11.37
C HIS A 92 -3.13 -6.54 -11.49
N VAL A 93 -4.37 -6.27 -11.89
CA VAL A 93 -4.90 -4.89 -11.96
C VAL A 93 -4.89 -4.25 -10.57
N GLY A 94 -5.29 -4.97 -9.52
CA GLY A 94 -5.30 -4.45 -8.17
C GLY A 94 -3.91 -4.14 -7.61
N ILE A 95 -2.92 -4.99 -7.90
CA ILE A 95 -1.51 -4.72 -7.55
C ILE A 95 -1.04 -3.47 -8.30
N ALA A 96 -1.22 -3.41 -9.62
CA ALA A 96 -0.77 -2.30 -10.44
C ALA A 96 -1.40 -0.96 -9.98
N TYR A 97 -2.71 -0.96 -9.70
CA TYR A 97 -3.42 0.21 -9.19
C TYR A 97 -2.82 0.72 -7.88
N GLN A 98 -2.57 -0.18 -6.92
CA GLN A 98 -2.03 0.21 -5.62
C GLN A 98 -0.58 0.69 -5.73
N LEU A 99 0.25 0.07 -6.58
CA LEU A 99 1.62 0.53 -6.83
C LEU A 99 1.66 1.98 -7.33
N VAL A 100 0.79 2.33 -8.30
CA VAL A 100 0.69 3.70 -8.81
C VAL A 100 0.20 4.66 -7.73
N SER A 101 -0.82 4.27 -6.96
CA SER A 101 -1.35 5.08 -5.85
C SER A 101 -0.29 5.35 -4.78
N ASP A 102 0.50 4.33 -4.41
CA ASP A 102 1.53 4.45 -3.38
C ASP A 102 2.71 5.30 -3.88
N LEU A 103 3.07 5.21 -5.17
CA LEU A 103 4.07 6.08 -5.77
C LEU A 103 3.65 7.56 -5.72
N GLN A 104 2.40 7.87 -6.10
CA GLN A 104 1.86 9.23 -6.03
C GLN A 104 1.80 9.75 -4.59
N ALA A 105 1.40 8.90 -3.65
CA ALA A 105 1.39 9.24 -2.22
C ALA A 105 2.81 9.51 -1.70
N THR A 106 3.79 8.72 -2.12
CA THR A 106 5.21 8.89 -1.76
C THR A 106 5.72 10.24 -2.25
N GLN A 107 5.49 10.57 -3.52
CA GLN A 107 5.87 11.88 -4.09
C GLN A 107 5.23 13.03 -3.31
N GLY A 108 3.93 12.96 -3.02
CA GLY A 108 3.24 13.97 -2.24
C GLY A 108 3.75 14.10 -0.80
N ASN A 109 4.16 13.00 -0.17
CA ASN A 109 4.72 13.03 1.18
C ASN A 109 6.13 13.62 1.20
N PHE A 110 6.98 13.32 0.19
CA PHE A 110 8.27 13.99 0.01
C PHE A 110 8.11 15.51 -0.11
N GLU A 111 7.21 15.98 -1.00
CA GLU A 111 6.96 17.41 -1.18
C GLU A 111 6.45 18.10 0.10
N LYS A 112 5.55 17.45 0.83
CA LYS A 112 5.02 17.99 2.09
C LYS A 112 6.11 18.09 3.16
N LEU A 113 6.95 17.07 3.28
CA LEU A 113 8.04 17.06 4.26
C LEU A 113 9.10 18.10 3.92
N LEU A 114 9.47 18.22 2.64
CA LEU A 114 10.38 19.25 2.16
C LEU A 114 9.87 20.67 2.48
N ARG A 115 8.61 20.98 2.11
CA ARG A 115 8.01 22.30 2.38
C ARG A 115 7.97 22.62 3.87
N LYS A 116 7.65 21.64 4.72
CA LYS A 116 7.66 21.83 6.17
C LYS A 116 9.07 22.17 6.66
N MET A 117 10.10 21.44 6.21
CA MET A 117 11.49 21.73 6.61
C MET A 117 11.97 23.10 6.11
N GLU A 118 11.67 23.48 4.87
CA GLU A 118 12.01 24.80 4.31
C GLU A 118 11.36 25.94 5.10
N ALA A 119 10.07 25.83 5.42
CA ALA A 119 9.35 26.84 6.21
C ALA A 119 9.99 27.02 7.60
N CYS A 120 10.45 25.93 8.19
CA CYS A 120 11.04 25.91 9.50
C CYS A 120 12.41 26.60 9.57
N VAL A 121 13.23 26.42 8.52
CA VAL A 121 14.51 27.13 8.37
C VAL A 121 14.31 28.65 8.27
N LEU A 122 13.22 29.08 7.63
CA LEU A 122 12.89 30.50 7.48
C LEU A 122 12.40 31.16 8.78
N GLU A 123 11.74 30.40 9.65
CA GLU A 123 11.18 30.92 10.92
C GLU A 123 12.23 31.00 12.04
N ASP A 124 13.11 29.99 12.21
CA ASP A 124 14.04 29.92 13.35
C ASP A 124 15.50 30.30 13.04
N GLY A 125 15.87 30.45 11.77
CA GLY A 125 17.26 30.75 11.37
C GLY A 125 18.28 29.66 11.74
N ARG A 126 17.83 28.53 12.31
CA ARG A 126 18.60 27.30 12.58
C ARG A 126 17.72 26.10 12.29
N THR A 127 18.29 25.06 11.69
CA THR A 127 17.62 23.79 11.36
C THR A 127 17.26 22.92 12.56
N SER A 128 17.72 23.26 13.78
CA SER A 128 17.81 22.30 14.88
C SER A 128 16.63 22.24 15.85
N ASP A 129 15.69 23.19 15.85
CA ASP A 129 14.59 23.27 16.84
C ASP A 129 13.18 23.14 16.24
N CYS A 130 13.12 22.63 15.01
CA CYS A 130 11.89 22.36 14.32
C CYS A 130 11.13 21.18 14.95
N SER A 131 10.23 21.48 15.88
CA SER A 131 9.36 20.49 16.52
C SER A 131 8.27 20.04 15.55
N PHE A 132 8.63 19.21 14.58
CA PHE A 132 7.68 18.39 13.85
C PHE A 132 7.51 17.08 14.60
N ASP A 133 6.29 16.54 14.66
CA ASP A 133 6.12 15.14 15.03
C ASP A 133 6.78 14.31 13.92
N PRO A 134 7.95 13.68 14.16
CA PRO A 134 8.66 12.94 13.12
C PRO A 134 7.77 11.85 12.55
N TYR A 135 6.82 11.32 13.34
CA TYR A 135 5.96 10.21 12.95
C TYR A 135 4.93 10.56 11.87
N GLU A 136 4.44 11.81 11.79
CA GLU A 136 3.36 12.16 10.84
C GLU A 136 3.73 11.93 9.38
N LEU A 137 4.97 12.24 9.02
CA LEU A 137 5.45 12.20 7.63
C LEU A 137 6.57 11.18 7.42
N ASN A 138 7.42 10.91 8.42
CA ASN A 138 8.46 9.89 8.24
C ASN A 138 7.86 8.50 8.16
N GLU A 139 6.96 8.10 9.06
CA GLU A 139 6.47 6.72 9.06
C GLU A 139 5.78 6.33 7.74
N PRO A 140 4.91 7.18 7.14
CA PRO A 140 4.36 6.89 5.81
C PRO A 140 5.43 6.82 4.71
N LEU A 141 6.48 7.64 4.77
CA LEU A 141 7.56 7.66 3.77
C LEU A 141 8.46 6.44 3.93
N GLN A 142 8.85 6.08 5.15
CA GLN A 142 9.67 4.92 5.46
C GLN A 142 9.01 3.60 5.04
N ARG A 143 7.68 3.58 4.95
CA ARG A 143 6.87 2.45 4.48
C ARG A 143 6.52 2.50 3.00
N ALA A 144 7.00 3.51 2.27
CA ALA A 144 6.73 3.66 0.84
C ALA A 144 7.40 2.53 0.04
N GLY A 145 6.64 1.91 -0.87
CA GLY A 145 7.16 0.85 -1.73
C GLY A 145 8.37 1.23 -2.56
N ALA A 146 8.40 2.46 -3.07
CA ALA A 146 9.54 2.97 -3.85
C ALA A 146 10.82 3.06 -3.01
N LEU A 147 10.71 3.47 -1.74
CA LEU A 147 11.84 3.53 -0.82
C LEU A 147 12.28 2.14 -0.38
N ILE A 148 11.35 1.24 -0.07
CA ILE A 148 11.67 -0.16 0.24
C ILE A 148 12.41 -0.82 -0.95
N PHE A 149 11.97 -0.55 -2.17
CA PHE A 149 12.59 -1.07 -3.39
C PHE A 149 14.02 -0.57 -3.61
N ALA A 150 14.26 0.72 -3.36
CA ALA A 150 15.58 1.31 -3.45
C ALA A 150 16.49 0.85 -2.30
N ALA A 151 15.96 0.77 -1.08
CA ALA A 151 16.69 0.34 0.11
C ALA A 151 17.16 -1.12 0.04
N GLU A 152 16.42 -2.02 -0.62
CA GLU A 152 16.91 -3.39 -0.86
C GLU A 152 18.15 -3.44 -1.78
N ARG A 153 18.36 -2.41 -2.60
CA ARG A 153 19.50 -2.31 -3.53
C ARG A 153 20.65 -1.46 -2.98
N ASP A 154 20.35 -0.55 -2.05
CA ASP A 154 21.32 0.33 -1.40
C ASP A 154 21.27 0.20 0.13
N PRO A 155 22.26 -0.49 0.75
CA PRO A 155 22.36 -0.63 2.20
C PRO A 155 22.49 0.69 2.96
N ALA A 156 23.07 1.73 2.35
CA ALA A 156 23.20 3.05 2.99
C ALA A 156 21.82 3.71 3.13
N LEU A 157 21.02 3.65 2.07
CA LEU A 157 19.64 4.11 2.09
C LEU A 157 18.78 3.28 3.08
N ALA A 158 19.00 1.97 3.18
CA ALA A 158 18.28 1.13 4.14
C ALA A 158 18.48 1.58 5.59
N ALA A 159 19.71 1.92 5.97
CA ALA A 159 20.01 2.46 7.29
C ALA A 159 19.33 3.81 7.53
N GLN A 160 19.33 4.68 6.51
CA GLN A 160 18.69 5.99 6.57
C GLN A 160 17.16 5.87 6.70
N VAL A 161 16.51 4.99 5.93
CA VAL A 161 15.07 4.72 6.03
C VAL A 161 14.70 4.22 7.43
N GLN A 162 15.53 3.42 8.09
CA GLN A 162 15.25 2.98 9.47
C GLN A 162 15.36 4.11 10.50
N GLN A 163 16.29 5.05 10.30
CA GLN A 163 16.52 6.18 11.19
C GLN A 163 15.51 7.31 10.98
N GLY A 164 14.95 7.41 9.77
CA GLY A 164 14.08 8.50 9.35
C GLY A 164 14.86 9.64 8.72
N PHE A 165 14.14 10.60 8.14
CA PHE A 165 14.69 11.75 7.43
C PHE A 165 14.69 12.96 8.37
N GLY A 166 15.88 13.45 8.71
CA GLY A 166 16.07 14.57 9.63
C GLY A 166 16.51 15.86 8.95
N SER A 167 16.96 15.79 7.69
CA SER A 167 17.47 16.92 6.93
C SER A 167 16.95 16.95 5.49
N VAL A 168 17.15 18.09 4.81
CA VAL A 168 16.81 18.23 3.39
C VAL A 168 17.74 17.37 2.54
N GLU A 169 19.01 17.26 2.93
CA GLU A 169 20.01 16.42 2.29
C GLU A 169 19.60 14.94 2.30
N ASP A 170 19.04 14.46 3.41
CA ASP A 170 18.53 13.09 3.53
C ASP A 170 17.44 12.81 2.48
N LEU A 171 16.51 13.75 2.29
CA LEU A 171 15.43 13.58 1.32
C LEU A 171 15.92 13.60 -0.12
N ILE A 172 16.88 14.48 -0.44
CA ILE A 172 17.47 14.56 -1.78
C ILE A 172 18.21 13.25 -2.09
N ALA A 173 19.06 12.79 -1.17
CA ALA A 173 19.79 11.54 -1.32
C ALA A 173 18.85 10.34 -1.52
N ALA A 174 17.74 10.29 -0.76
CA ALA A 174 16.75 9.25 -0.88
C ALA A 174 16.02 9.29 -2.23
N ARG A 175 15.68 10.48 -2.73
CA ARG A 175 15.08 10.66 -4.05
C ARG A 175 16.04 10.26 -5.18
N ASP A 176 17.29 10.69 -5.11
CA ASP A 176 18.31 10.36 -6.11
C ASP A 176 18.55 8.85 -6.17
N ALA A 177 18.56 8.17 -5.02
CA ALA A 177 18.68 6.72 -4.94
C ALA A 177 17.47 5.98 -5.55
N ILE A 178 16.26 6.51 -5.37
CA ILE A 178 15.06 5.99 -6.06
C ILE A 178 15.21 6.17 -7.56
N ASP A 179 15.53 7.38 -8.03
CA ASP A 179 15.64 7.70 -9.46
C ASP A 179 16.74 6.86 -10.13
N ALA A 180 17.87 6.62 -9.45
CA ALA A 180 18.94 5.74 -9.92
C ALA A 180 18.52 4.27 -10.07
N CYS A 181 17.51 3.81 -9.33
CA CYS A 181 16.96 2.46 -9.49
C CYS A 181 16.07 2.31 -10.74
N PHE A 182 15.62 3.42 -11.33
CA PHE A 182 14.71 3.47 -12.48
C PHE A 182 15.36 4.01 -13.77
N ALA A 183 16.63 4.44 -13.71
CA ALA A 183 17.44 4.87 -14.85
C ALA A 183 18.14 3.68 -15.54
#